data_AF-A0A849FGP0-F1
#
_entry.id   AF-A0A849FGP0-F1
#
_cell.length_a   1.000
_cell.length_b   1.000
_cell.length_c   1.000
_cell.angle_alpha   90.00
_cell.angle_beta   90.00
_cell.angle_gamma   90.00
#
_symmetry.space_group_name_H-M   'P 1'
#
loop_
_entity.id
_entity.type
_entity.pdbx_description
1 polymer ?
#
loop_
_entity_poly.entity_id
_entity_poly.type
_entity_poly.pdbx_seq_one_letter_code
_entity_poly.pdbx_strand_id
1 'polypeptide(L)' 'LRENYGIFCSIVVYPVIPKGLILLRLIPTSTHTMADIEETLDAFSAIRERLENGTYKRLSAAVAAAMGE' A
#
# COMPACT_ATOMS: atom_id res chain seq x y z
N LEU A 1 4.44 -0.08 -2.99
CA LEU A 1 5.45 -0.05 -1.91
C LEU A 1 6.70 -0.77 -2.37
N ARG A 2 6.69 -2.10 -2.52
CA ARG A 2 7.88 -2.87 -2.91
C ARG A 2 8.64 -2.37 -4.15
N GLU A 3 7.98 -2.28 -5.31
CA GLU A 3 8.66 -1.93 -6.57
C GLU A 3 9.13 -0.47 -6.64
N ASN A 4 8.36 0.46 -6.05
CA ASN A 4 8.61 1.89 -6.20
C ASN A 4 9.37 2.51 -5.01
N TYR A 5 9.36 1.84 -3.85
CA TYR A 5 9.90 2.36 -2.59
C TYR A 5 10.68 1.29 -1.81
N GLY A 6 10.93 0.09 -2.35
CA GLY A 6 11.67 -0.97 -1.65
C GLY A 6 10.99 -1.59 -0.42
N ILE A 7 9.90 -1.00 0.08
CA ILE A 7 9.25 -1.40 1.34
C ILE A 7 8.34 -2.61 1.14
N PHE A 8 8.55 -3.65 1.96
CA PHE A 8 7.70 -4.82 2.01
C PHE A 8 6.68 -4.73 3.15
N CYS A 9 5.40 -4.86 2.81
CA CYS A 9 4.30 -4.96 3.78
C CYS A 9 3.48 -6.23 3.49
N SER A 10 3.08 -6.95 4.54
CA SER A 10 2.16 -8.07 4.40
C SER A 10 0.74 -7.55 4.22
N ILE A 11 0.03 -8.04 3.20
CA ILE A 11 -1.38 -7.75 3.01
C ILE A 11 -2.21 -8.71 3.86
N VAL A 12 -3.12 -8.16 4.65
CA VAL A 12 -4.12 -8.92 5.43
C VAL A 12 -5.50 -8.57 4.90
N VAL A 13 -6.28 -9.60 4.58
CA VAL A 13 -7.64 -9.52 4.03
C VAL A 13 -8.55 -10.52 4.74
N TYR A 14 -9.85 -10.54 4.38
CA TYR A 14 -10.79 -11.56 4.82
C TYR A 14 -10.22 -12.99 4.64
N PRO A 15 -10.38 -13.90 5.62
CA PRO A 15 -11.28 -13.85 6.79
C PRO A 15 -10.74 -13.13 8.03
N VAL A 16 -9.49 -12.65 8.01
CA VAL A 16 -8.82 -12.10 9.20
C VAL A 16 -9.34 -10.71 9.58
N ILE A 17 -9.81 -9.93 8.60
CA ILE A 17 -10.47 -8.63 8.76
C ILE A 17 -11.79 -8.57 7.96
N PRO A 18 -12.72 -7.65 8.27
CA PRO A 18 -13.99 -7.54 7.53
C PRO A 18 -13.81 -7.37 6.01
N LYS A 19 -14.78 -7.88 5.24
CA LYS A 19 -14.80 -7.71 3.78
C LYS A 19 -14.88 -6.22 3.42
N GLY A 20 -14.20 -5.83 2.35
CA GLY A 20 -14.15 -4.43 1.91
C GLY A 20 -13.05 -3.60 2.58
N LEU A 21 -12.30 -4.18 3.51
CA LEU A 21 -11.12 -3.56 4.11
C LEU A 21 -9.86 -4.33 3.69
N ILE A 22 -8.75 -3.60 3.55
CA ILE A 22 -7.41 -4.16 3.35
C ILE A 22 -6.52 -3.55 4.43
N LEU A 23 -5.78 -4.40 5.15
CA LEU A 23 -4.79 -3.94 6.13
C LEU A 23 -3.40 -4.23 5.58
N LEU A 24 -2.58 -3.19 5.48
CA LEU A 24 -1.14 -3.33 5.22
C LEU A 24 -0.43 -3.44 6.57
N ARG A 25 0.19 -4.59 6.84
CA ARG A 25 0.90 -4.86 8.09
C ARG A 25 2.40 -4.72 7.88
N LEU A 26 3.01 -3.86 8.69
CA LEU A 26 4.45 -3.69 8.84
C LEU A 26 4.83 -4.06 10.28
N ILE A 27 5.92 -4.81 10.46
CA ILE A 27 6.42 -5.21 11.78
C ILE A 27 7.83 -4.65 11.90
N PRO A 28 8.03 -3.56 12.67
CA PRO A 28 9.38 -3.02 12.89
C PRO A 28 10.20 -3.99 13.73
N THR A 29 11.50 -4.02 13.48
CA THR A 29 12.49 -4.79 14.25
C THR A 29 13.58 -3.84 14.75
N SER A 30 14.36 -4.28 15.74
CA SER A 30 15.50 -3.50 16.26
C SER A 30 16.58 -3.19 15.23
N THR A 31 16.60 -3.89 14.09
CA THR A 31 17.54 -3.64 12.98
C THR A 31 17.14 -2.45 12.12
N HIS A 32 15.87 -2.02 12.16
CA HIS A 32 15.45 -0.85 11.41
C HIS A 32 16.08 0.41 12.01
N THR A 33 16.63 1.24 11.13
CA THR A 33 17.22 2.53 11.45
C THR A 33 16.17 3.64 11.40
N MET A 34 16.51 4.83 11.89
CA MET A 34 15.62 6.00 11.73
C MET A 34 15.42 6.36 10.27
N ALA A 35 16.41 6.15 9.41
CA ALA A 35 16.28 6.38 7.98
C ALA A 35 15.24 5.44 7.33
N ASP A 36 15.21 4.15 7.73
CA ASP A 36 14.20 3.21 7.25
C ASP A 36 12.78 3.62 7.66
N ILE A 37 12.64 4.21 8.86
CA ILE A 37 11.37 4.73 9.36
C ILE A 37 10.93 5.94 8.55
N GLU A 38 11.82 6.90 8.31
CA GLU A 38 11.54 8.11 7.53
C GLU A 38 11.14 7.75 6.09
N GLU A 39 11.91 6.88 5.41
CA GLU A 39 11.58 6.39 4.07
C GLU A 39 10.21 5.71 4.03
N THR A 40 9.88 4.94 5.08
CA THR A 40 8.56 4.32 5.22
C THR A 40 7.46 5.38 5.34
N LEU A 41 7.62 6.38 6.18
CA LEU A 41 6.61 7.43 6.37
C LEU A 41 6.38 8.25 5.09
N ASP A 42 7.45 8.57 4.36
CA ASP A 42 7.38 9.29 3.10
C ASP A 42 6.65 8.48 2.02
N ALA A 43 7.00 7.20 1.89
CA ALA A 43 6.35 6.29 0.95
C ALA A 43 4.84 6.13 1.24
N PHE A 44 4.46 6.00 2.52
CA PHE A 44 3.06 5.90 2.92
C PHE A 44 2.29 7.20 2.67
N SER A 45 2.91 8.35 2.92
CA SER A 45 2.31 9.67 2.66
C SER A 45 2.05 9.89 1.17
N ALA A 46 3.03 9.57 0.32
CA ALA A 46 2.90 9.67 -1.13
C ALA A 46 1.82 8.72 -1.69
N ILE A 47 1.66 7.52 -1.11
CA ILE A 47 0.58 6.60 -1.51
C ILE A 47 -0.78 7.12 -1.08
N ARG A 48 -0.88 7.67 0.14
CA ARG A 48 -2.13 8.25 0.63
C ARG A 48 -2.61 9.38 -0.27
N GLU A 49 -1.71 10.27 -0.67
CA GLU A 49 -2.04 11.35 -1.61
C GLU A 49 -2.58 10.80 -2.94
N ARG A 50 -1.94 9.75 -3.49
CA ARG A 50 -2.37 9.09 -4.73
C ARG A 50 -3.71 8.35 -4.60
N LEU A 51 -4.07 7.91 -3.39
CA LEU A 51 -5.38 7.33 -3.11
C LEU A 51 -6.45 8.42 -3.06
N GLU A 52 -6.18 9.51 -2.34
CA GLU A 52 -7.12 10.62 -2.15
C GLU A 52 -7.37 11.39 -3.46
N ASN A 53 -6.33 11.60 -4.29
CA ASN A 53 -6.47 12.26 -5.59
C ASN A 53 -7.08 11.36 -6.70
N GLY A 54 -7.51 10.15 -6.34
CA GLY A 54 -8.20 9.21 -7.22
C GLY A 54 -7.33 8.56 -8.29
N THR A 55 -5.99 8.71 -8.24
CA THR A 55 -5.07 8.08 -9.20
C THR A 55 -5.23 6.57 -9.21
N TYR A 56 -5.33 5.94 -8.04
CA TYR A 56 -5.54 4.50 -7.96
C TYR A 56 -6.93 4.05 -8.44
N LYS A 57 -7.97 4.87 -8.24
CA LYS A 57 -9.32 4.57 -8.74
C LYS A 57 -9.38 4.58 -10.27
N ARG A 58 -8.64 5.51 -10.90
CA ARG A 58 -8.48 5.55 -12.36
C ARG A 58 -7.68 4.36 -12.87
N LEU A 59 -6.59 4.02 -12.18
CA LEU A 59 -5.75 2.87 -12.55
C LEU A 59 -6.51 1.55 -12.41
N SER A 60 -7.27 1.36 -11.32
CA SER A 60 -8.07 0.16 -11.11
C SER A 60 -9.18 0.02 -12.14
N ALA A 61 -9.84 1.14 -12.52
CA ALA A 61 -10.84 1.14 -13.57
C ALA A 61 -10.25 0.78 -14.94
N ALA A 62 -9.05 1.28 -15.25
CA ALA A 62 -8.35 0.91 -16.48
C ALA A 62 -7.95 -0.57 -16.51
N VAL A 63 -7.54 -1.14 -15.38
CA VAL A 63 -7.23 -2.57 -15.27
C VAL A 63 -8.50 -3.41 -15.41
N ALA A 64 -9.60 -3.06 -14.75
CA ALA A 64 -10.89 -3.76 -14.90
C ALA A 64 -11.38 -3.76 -16.36
N ALA A 65 -11.33 -2.59 -17.02
CA ALA A 65 -11.67 -2.45 -18.43
C ALA A 65 -10.76 -3.28 -19.36
N ALA A 66 -9.47 -3.41 -19.04
CA ALA A 66 -8.54 -4.24 -19.80
C ALA A 66 -8.72 -5.74 -19.54
N MET A 67 -9.29 -6.12 -18.39
CA MET A 67 -9.57 -7.51 -18.00
C MET A 67 -10.97 -8.00 -18.40
N GLY A 68 -11.79 -7.14 -19.01
CA GLY A 68 -13.08 -7.53 -19.60
C GLY A 68 -14.20 -7.75 -18.58
N GLU A 69 -14.13 -7.10 -17.42
CA GLU A 69 -15.24 -6.97 -16.47
C GLU A 69 -16.01 -5.66 -16.67
#